data_AF-A0A9X2MVL0-F1
#
_entry.id   AF-A0A9X2MVL0-F1
#
_cell.length_a   1.000
_cell.length_b   1.000
_cell.length_c   1.000
_cell.angle_alpha   90.00
_cell.angle_beta   90.00
_cell.angle_gamma   90.00
#
_symmetry.space_group_name_H-M   'P 1'
#
loop_
_entity.id
_entity.type
_entity.pdbx_description
1 polymer ?
#
loop_
_entity_poly.entity_id
_entity_poly.type
_entity_poly.pdbx_seq_one_letter_code
_entity_poly.pdbx_strand_id
1 'polypeptide(L)'
;MENSISKNSTIAFLDILGFRQMIQSQSHERMMRIYDMKISRNMDAINKIREVNPNLNYSNINYLNLSDSIILWVDGNDALSMFFLITSVRDLMVSFLKNGMPLRGGIATGQLAVRNNNAGHMNVIGLGLTKAYELEENQQWSGCIISNQCIEILKEDIEWFNALIDFKFIVEYEVPKKSGTVDKNFVINWCNADELKNYHKGHLRDRFQDHGKPINNWAARVKYDNTLSFFKAHKPKKNL
;
A
#
# COMPACT_ATOMS: atom_id res chain seq x y z
N MET A 1 10.43 32.70 2.42
CA MET A 1 10.74 31.44 1.72
C MET A 1 10.89 30.38 2.80
N GLU A 2 9.95 29.46 2.92
CA GLU A 2 10.09 28.33 3.86
C GLU A 2 11.22 27.42 3.38
N ASN A 3 12.22 27.22 4.23
CA ASN A 3 13.35 26.34 4.00
C ASN A 3 12.84 24.91 3.79
N SER A 4 12.89 24.41 2.56
CA SER A 4 12.64 23.00 2.29
C SER A 4 13.86 22.20 2.75
N ILE A 5 13.77 21.59 3.93
CA ILE A 5 14.75 20.59 4.33
C ILE A 5 14.36 19.30 3.60
N SER A 6 15.19 18.88 2.64
CA SER A 6 15.12 17.52 2.10
C SER A 6 15.40 16.56 3.24
N LYS A 7 14.41 15.73 3.60
CA LYS A 7 14.53 14.76 4.68
C LYS A 7 14.64 13.36 4.09
N ASN A 8 15.45 12.51 4.72
CA ASN A 8 15.34 11.09 4.45
C ASN A 8 13.99 10.62 5.02
N SER A 9 13.19 9.94 4.21
CA SER A 9 11.84 9.53 4.55
C SER A 9 11.63 8.08 4.14
N THR A 10 10.59 7.45 4.69
CA THR A 10 10.06 6.18 4.15
C THR A 10 8.75 6.48 3.45
N ILE A 11 8.63 6.05 2.20
CA ILE A 11 7.54 6.41 1.29
C ILE A 11 6.88 5.12 0.80
N ALA A 12 5.56 5.11 0.78
CA ALA A 12 4.75 4.14 0.05
C ALA A 12 4.10 4.83 -1.15
N PHE A 13 4.21 4.23 -2.32
CA PHE A 13 3.45 4.61 -3.51
C PHE A 13 2.46 3.49 -3.82
N LEU A 14 1.17 3.81 -3.89
CA LEU A 14 0.09 2.85 -4.15
C LEU A 14 -0.73 3.28 -5.36
N ASP A 15 -1.14 2.31 -6.17
CA ASP A 15 -1.95 2.44 -7.39
C ASP A 15 -3.25 1.63 -7.24
N ILE A 16 -4.39 2.21 -7.62
CA ILE A 16 -5.68 1.52 -7.64
C ILE A 16 -5.84 0.72 -8.94
N LEU A 17 -5.84 -0.61 -8.83
CA LEU A 17 -5.96 -1.47 -10.01
C LEU A 17 -7.35 -1.37 -10.66
N GLY A 18 -7.32 -1.06 -11.96
CA GLY A 18 -8.51 -0.94 -12.80
C GLY A 18 -9.24 0.39 -12.65
N PHE A 19 -8.57 1.41 -12.11
CA PHE A 19 -9.16 2.71 -11.85
C PHE A 19 -9.81 3.36 -13.07
N ARG A 20 -9.12 3.34 -14.21
CA ARG A 20 -9.66 3.86 -15.48
C ARG A 20 -11.02 3.24 -15.83
N GLN A 21 -11.16 1.93 -15.69
CA GLN A 21 -12.43 1.25 -15.94
C GLN A 21 -13.52 1.64 -14.94
N MET A 22 -13.15 1.92 -13.68
CA MET A 22 -14.11 2.43 -12.68
C MET A 22 -14.63 3.81 -13.07
N ILE A 23 -13.75 4.74 -13.44
CA ILE A 23 -14.13 6.09 -13.89
C ILE A 23 -15.04 6.02 -15.12
N GLN A 24 -14.77 5.11 -16.05
CA GLN A 24 -15.57 4.96 -17.27
C GLN A 24 -16.93 4.29 -17.07
N SER A 25 -17.12 3.54 -15.97
CA SER A 25 -18.32 2.72 -15.74
C SER A 25 -19.22 3.25 -14.62
N GLN A 26 -18.72 4.15 -13.78
CA GLN A 26 -19.47 4.72 -12.66
C GLN A 26 -19.83 6.19 -12.93
N SER A 27 -20.89 6.68 -12.29
CA SER A 27 -21.18 8.12 -12.30
C SER A 27 -20.10 8.89 -11.54
N HIS A 28 -19.88 10.16 -11.90
CA HIS A 28 -18.90 11.00 -11.24
C HIS A 28 -19.19 11.17 -9.74
N GLU A 29 -20.46 11.32 -9.35
CA GLU A 29 -20.88 11.44 -7.95
C GLU A 29 -20.61 10.15 -7.16
N ARG A 30 -20.79 8.99 -7.80
CA ARG A 30 -20.49 7.71 -7.17
C ARG A 30 -18.99 7.54 -6.95
N MET A 31 -18.17 7.98 -7.90
CA MET A 31 -16.72 7.99 -7.75
C MET A 31 -16.27 8.91 -6.61
N MET A 32 -16.77 10.15 -6.55
CA MET A 32 -16.49 11.08 -5.45
C MET A 32 -16.83 10.48 -4.08
N ARG A 33 -18.01 9.85 -3.95
CA ARG A 33 -18.40 9.16 -2.70
C ARG A 33 -17.45 8.01 -2.33
N ILE A 34 -17.00 7.24 -3.31
CA ILE A 34 -16.04 6.14 -3.08
C ILE A 34 -14.70 6.71 -2.59
N TYR A 35 -14.23 7.82 -3.15
CA TYR A 35 -13.02 8.52 -2.70
C TYR A 35 -13.14 9.07 -1.29
N ASP A 36 -14.14 9.92 -1.06
CA ASP A 36 -14.29 10.68 0.17
C ASP A 36 -14.50 9.77 1.36
N MET A 37 -15.30 8.70 1.23
CA MET A 37 -15.56 7.81 2.36
C MET A 37 -14.41 6.88 2.71
N LYS A 38 -13.45 6.64 1.80
CA LYS A 38 -12.49 5.53 1.94
C LYS A 38 -11.07 6.01 2.18
N ILE A 39 -10.65 7.13 1.60
CA ILE A 39 -9.31 7.65 1.86
C ILE A 39 -9.30 8.43 3.17
N SER A 40 -10.20 9.41 3.34
CA SER A 40 -10.24 10.22 4.57
C SER A 40 -10.46 9.36 5.81
N ARG A 41 -11.46 8.47 5.82
CA ARG A 41 -11.78 7.66 7.02
C ARG A 41 -10.68 6.69 7.44
N ASN A 42 -9.99 6.07 6.48
CA ASN A 42 -8.88 5.17 6.83
C ASN A 42 -7.70 5.99 7.39
N MET A 43 -7.35 7.13 6.75
CA MET A 43 -6.26 7.99 7.23
C MET A 43 -6.59 8.63 8.59
N ASP A 44 -7.83 9.08 8.79
CA ASP A 44 -8.32 9.63 10.05
C ASP A 44 -8.33 8.57 11.16
N ALA A 45 -8.70 7.32 10.84
CA ALA A 45 -8.65 6.22 11.80
C ALA A 45 -7.20 5.87 12.19
N ILE A 46 -6.29 5.84 11.23
CA ILE A 46 -4.86 5.60 11.46
C ILE A 46 -4.28 6.69 12.38
N ASN A 47 -4.63 7.96 12.14
CA ASN A 47 -4.15 9.07 12.97
C ASN A 47 -4.82 9.10 14.36
N LYS A 48 -6.11 8.77 14.48
CA LYS A 48 -6.82 8.73 15.78
C LYS A 48 -6.33 7.65 16.74
N ILE A 49 -5.93 6.48 16.25
CA ILE A 49 -5.34 5.42 17.10
C ILE A 49 -4.07 5.94 17.81
N ARG A 50 -3.39 6.94 17.22
CA ARG A 50 -2.14 7.52 17.72
C ARG A 50 -2.33 8.66 18.71
N GLU A 51 -3.42 9.43 18.60
CA GLU A 51 -3.77 10.47 19.59
C GLU A 51 -3.99 9.91 21.01
N VAL A 52 -4.32 8.62 21.13
CA VAL A 52 -4.58 7.94 22.41
C VAL A 52 -3.30 7.65 23.21
N ASN A 53 -2.12 7.65 22.60
CA ASN A 53 -0.84 7.40 23.27
C ASN A 53 0.22 8.48 22.96
N PRO A 54 0.07 9.70 23.52
CA PRO A 54 0.95 10.83 23.24
C PRO A 54 2.39 10.67 23.76
N ASN A 55 2.65 9.69 24.64
CA ASN A 55 4.00 9.39 25.15
C ASN A 55 4.87 8.60 24.15
N LEU A 56 4.29 8.13 23.05
CA LEU A 56 5.02 7.44 22.01
C LEU A 56 5.29 8.46 20.89
N ASN A 57 6.56 8.84 20.74
CA ASN A 57 7.00 9.87 19.79
C ASN A 57 6.99 9.31 18.35
N TYR A 58 5.81 9.18 17.75
CA TYR A 58 5.62 8.63 16.41
C TYR A 58 5.70 9.72 15.34
N SER A 59 6.40 9.44 14.24
CA SER A 59 6.29 10.26 13.03
C SER A 59 4.86 10.20 12.47
N ASN A 60 4.26 11.36 12.21
CA ASN A 60 2.97 11.46 11.53
C ASN A 60 3.07 10.79 10.14
N ILE A 61 2.06 9.98 9.81
CA ILE A 61 1.91 9.48 8.44
C ILE A 61 1.24 10.59 7.66
N ASN A 62 2.01 11.19 6.77
CA ASN A 62 1.51 12.13 5.80
C ASN A 62 0.99 11.36 4.58
N TYR A 63 0.03 11.94 3.87
CA TYR A 63 -0.47 11.35 2.64
C TYR A 63 -0.81 12.41 1.59
N LEU A 64 -0.69 12.02 0.33
CA LEU A 64 -1.17 12.76 -0.83
C LEU A 64 -1.91 11.78 -1.73
N ASN A 65 -3.14 12.13 -2.08
CA ASN A 65 -3.94 11.37 -3.02
C ASN A 65 -4.13 12.18 -4.31
N LEU A 66 -3.77 11.59 -5.45
CA LEU A 66 -3.91 12.19 -6.76
C LEU A 66 -4.43 11.13 -7.74
N SER A 67 -5.67 11.29 -8.21
CA SER A 67 -6.31 10.29 -9.08
C SER A 67 -6.26 8.90 -8.43
N ASP A 68 -5.75 7.89 -9.12
CA ASP A 68 -5.51 6.50 -8.71
C ASP A 68 -4.31 6.31 -7.78
N SER A 69 -3.49 7.34 -7.61
CA SER A 69 -2.23 7.25 -6.86
C SER A 69 -2.41 7.74 -5.43
N ILE A 70 -2.01 6.91 -4.47
CA ILE A 70 -1.97 7.24 -3.04
C ILE A 70 -0.51 7.17 -2.59
N ILE A 71 0.02 8.30 -2.17
CA ILE A 71 1.38 8.43 -1.64
C ILE A 71 1.26 8.58 -0.12
N LEU A 72 1.98 7.76 0.64
CA LEU A 72 2.13 7.91 2.07
C LEU A 72 3.60 8.09 2.42
N TRP A 73 3.90 8.88 3.44
CA TRP A 73 5.27 8.93 3.96
C TRP A 73 5.34 9.28 5.43
N VAL A 74 6.43 8.83 6.05
CA VAL A 74 6.86 9.23 7.38
C VAL A 74 8.20 9.92 7.27
N ASP A 75 8.39 10.99 8.04
CA ASP A 75 9.69 11.63 8.18
C ASP A 75 10.62 10.68 8.92
N GLY A 76 11.82 10.48 8.39
CA GLY A 76 12.80 9.53 8.92
C GLY A 76 12.71 8.13 8.30
N ASN A 77 13.63 7.29 8.73
CA ASN A 77 13.77 5.91 8.29
C ASN A 77 14.10 4.99 9.48
N ASP A 78 13.68 5.35 10.69
CA ASP A 78 13.80 4.43 11.83
C ASP A 78 12.80 3.28 11.69
N ALA A 79 13.12 2.15 12.32
CA ALA A 79 12.36 0.92 12.21
C ALA A 79 10.91 1.06 12.73
N LEU A 80 10.70 1.85 13.78
CA LEU A 80 9.38 2.10 14.34
C LEU A 80 8.48 2.88 13.37
N SER A 81 8.98 3.96 12.78
CA SER A 81 8.27 4.72 11.75
C SER A 81 7.95 3.85 10.53
N MET A 82 8.89 3.01 10.09
CA MET A 82 8.65 2.04 9.01
C MET A 82 7.59 1.01 9.38
N PHE A 83 7.63 0.45 10.60
CA PHE A 83 6.64 -0.49 11.11
C PHE A 83 5.23 0.08 10.96
N PHE A 84 5.02 1.32 11.39
CA PHE A 84 3.71 1.96 11.24
C PHE A 84 3.29 2.22 9.81
N LEU A 85 4.22 2.64 8.95
CA LEU A 85 3.90 2.84 7.54
C LEU A 85 3.47 1.50 6.91
N ILE A 86 4.19 0.41 7.18
CA ILE A 86 3.89 -0.93 6.67
C ILE A 86 2.52 -1.42 7.15
N THR A 87 2.22 -1.29 8.44
CA THR A 87 0.91 -1.71 8.98
C THR A 87 -0.24 -0.85 8.44
N SER A 88 -0.01 0.46 8.29
CA SER A 88 -0.99 1.38 7.69
C SER A 88 -1.26 1.05 6.22
N VAL A 89 -0.21 0.75 5.44
CA VAL A 89 -0.36 0.32 4.04
C VAL A 89 -1.11 -1.02 3.98
N ARG A 90 -0.81 -1.97 4.87
CA ARG A 90 -1.54 -3.24 4.95
C ARG A 90 -3.04 -3.01 5.18
N ASP A 91 -3.39 -2.15 6.13
CA ASP A 91 -4.78 -1.86 6.46
C ASP A 91 -5.49 -1.14 5.30
N LEU A 92 -4.80 -0.23 4.62
CA LEU A 92 -5.30 0.37 3.38
C LEU A 92 -5.54 -0.68 2.30
N MET A 93 -4.60 -1.59 2.05
CA MET A 93 -4.77 -2.66 1.08
C MET A 93 -5.99 -3.53 1.39
N VAL A 94 -6.18 -3.91 2.66
CA VAL A 94 -7.34 -4.69 3.11
C VAL A 94 -8.64 -3.91 2.93
N SER A 95 -8.66 -2.65 3.37
CA SER A 95 -9.82 -1.78 3.29
C SER A 95 -10.24 -1.54 1.83
N PHE A 96 -9.29 -1.18 0.97
CA PHE A 96 -9.52 -0.98 -0.45
C PHE A 96 -9.96 -2.25 -1.17
N LEU A 97 -9.33 -3.39 -0.88
CA LEU A 97 -9.73 -4.68 -1.44
C LEU A 97 -11.18 -5.02 -1.09
N LYS A 98 -11.58 -4.89 0.18
CA LYS A 98 -12.96 -5.15 0.63
C LYS A 98 -13.98 -4.29 -0.13
N ASN A 99 -13.58 -3.09 -0.53
CA ASN A 99 -14.40 -2.16 -1.29
C ASN A 99 -14.22 -2.30 -2.81
N GLY A 100 -13.61 -3.38 -3.29
CA GLY A 100 -13.50 -3.66 -4.72
C GLY A 100 -12.44 -2.81 -5.45
N MET A 101 -11.45 -2.29 -4.72
CA MET A 101 -10.40 -1.43 -5.24
C MET A 101 -9.00 -1.99 -4.94
N PRO A 102 -8.65 -3.21 -5.39
CA PRO A 102 -7.36 -3.81 -5.08
C PRO A 102 -6.19 -2.85 -5.38
N LEU A 103 -5.27 -2.72 -4.43
CA LEU A 103 -4.10 -1.85 -4.53
C LEU A 103 -2.87 -2.63 -4.99
N ARG A 104 -1.97 -1.95 -5.68
CA ARG A 104 -0.60 -2.38 -5.95
C ARG A 104 0.34 -1.29 -5.47
N GLY A 105 1.51 -1.63 -4.94
CA GLY A 105 2.37 -0.60 -4.37
C GLY A 105 3.84 -0.97 -4.19
N GLY A 106 4.62 0.01 -3.79
CA GLY A 106 6.02 -0.15 -3.42
C GLY A 106 6.36 0.74 -2.22
N ILE A 107 7.18 0.22 -1.30
CA ILE A 107 7.72 0.95 -0.16
C ILE A 107 9.23 1.08 -0.31
N ALA A 108 9.72 2.31 -0.27
CA ALA A 108 11.14 2.63 -0.35
C ALA A 108 11.52 3.76 0.59
N THR A 109 12.80 3.82 0.95
CA THR A 109 13.36 4.95 1.69
C THR A 109 14.24 5.81 0.78
N GLY A 110 14.29 7.10 1.06
CA GLY A 110 15.15 8.04 0.38
C GLY A 110 14.77 9.49 0.66
N GLN A 111 15.50 10.39 0.02
CA GLN A 111 15.22 11.82 0.08
C GLN A 111 13.81 12.13 -0.42
N LEU A 112 13.10 12.95 0.33
CA LEU A 112 11.81 13.51 -0.01
C LEU A 112 11.79 15.00 0.38
N ALA A 113 11.32 15.83 -0.53
CA ALA A 113 11.02 17.23 -0.30
C ALA A 113 9.53 17.46 -0.55
N VAL A 114 8.85 17.92 0.50
CA VAL A 114 7.44 18.34 0.44
C VAL A 114 7.42 19.85 0.56
N ARG A 115 6.84 20.53 -0.44
CA ARG A 115 6.70 21.99 -0.46
C ARG A 115 5.24 22.35 -0.60
N ASN A 116 4.69 23.00 0.42
CA ASN A 116 3.43 23.69 0.33
C ASN A 116 3.69 25.17 0.15
N ASN A 117 2.99 25.82 -0.77
CA ASN A 117 2.98 27.28 -0.84
C ASN A 117 1.64 27.82 -0.29
N ASN A 118 1.62 29.13 0.01
CA ASN A 118 0.44 29.80 0.53
C ASN A 118 -0.75 29.82 -0.45
N ALA A 119 -0.54 29.42 -1.71
CA ALA A 119 -1.58 29.27 -2.72
C ALA A 119 -2.20 27.85 -2.74
N GLY A 120 -1.85 26.99 -1.77
CA GLY A 120 -2.36 25.63 -1.67
C GLY A 120 -1.72 24.63 -2.63
N HIS A 121 -0.60 24.99 -3.28
CA HIS A 121 0.11 24.06 -4.14
C HIS A 121 1.04 23.19 -3.29
N MET A 122 0.82 21.87 -3.33
CA MET A 122 1.70 20.87 -2.75
C MET A 122 2.56 20.22 -3.83
N ASN A 123 3.88 20.29 -3.67
CA ASN A 123 4.84 19.55 -4.50
C ASN A 123 5.55 18.51 -3.65
N VAL A 124 5.50 17.25 -4.08
CA VAL A 124 6.19 16.12 -3.45
C VAL A 124 7.17 15.55 -4.45
N ILE A 125 8.47 15.71 -4.19
CA ILE A 125 9.53 15.26 -5.10
C ILE A 125 10.68 14.62 -4.32
N GLY A 126 11.31 13.60 -4.89
CA GLY A 126 12.50 13.01 -4.29
C GLY A 126 12.76 11.58 -4.75
N LEU A 127 14.01 11.13 -4.60
CA LEU A 127 14.44 9.79 -5.02
C LEU A 127 13.70 8.68 -4.28
N GLY A 128 13.30 8.90 -3.03
CA GLY A 128 12.51 7.93 -2.28
C GLY A 128 11.15 7.66 -2.93
N LEU A 129 10.49 8.71 -3.44
CA LEU A 129 9.24 8.60 -4.19
C LEU A 129 9.44 7.85 -5.52
N THR A 130 10.47 8.20 -6.28
CA THR A 130 10.79 7.53 -7.55
C THR A 130 11.04 6.03 -7.34
N LYS A 131 11.83 5.64 -6.34
CA LYS A 131 12.08 4.22 -6.00
C LYS A 131 10.78 3.48 -5.64
N ALA A 132 9.91 4.09 -4.83
CA ALA A 132 8.64 3.49 -4.44
C ALA A 132 7.70 3.29 -5.65
N TYR A 133 7.65 4.28 -6.54
CA TYR A 133 6.93 4.24 -7.81
C TYR A 133 7.47 3.14 -8.73
N GLU A 134 8.78 3.03 -8.92
CA GLU A 134 9.40 1.99 -9.76
C GLU A 134 9.08 0.57 -9.24
N LEU A 135 9.07 0.38 -7.92
CA LEU A 135 8.68 -0.89 -7.31
C LEU A 135 7.22 -1.23 -7.61
N GLU A 136 6.31 -0.27 -7.45
CA GLU A 136 4.88 -0.43 -7.81
C GLU A 136 4.74 -0.79 -9.29
N GLU A 137 5.37 0.00 -10.16
CA GLU A 137 5.16 -0.07 -11.60
C GLU A 137 5.61 -1.41 -12.15
N ASN A 138 6.69 -1.99 -11.63
CA ASN A 138 7.27 -3.23 -12.18
C ASN A 138 6.47 -4.49 -11.83
N GLN A 139 5.47 -4.42 -10.95
CA GLN A 139 4.70 -5.58 -10.48
C GLN A 139 3.47 -5.88 -11.33
N GLN A 140 3.11 -7.17 -11.41
CA GLN A 140 1.95 -7.65 -12.17
C GLN A 140 0.87 -8.34 -11.31
N TRP A 141 0.56 -7.78 -10.13
CA TRP A 141 -0.42 -8.32 -9.18
C TRP A 141 -0.87 -7.25 -8.16
N SER A 142 -1.85 -7.55 -7.31
CA SER A 142 -2.27 -6.71 -6.17
C SER A 142 -1.44 -7.08 -4.94
N GLY A 143 -0.34 -6.36 -4.76
CA GLY A 143 0.67 -6.59 -3.74
C GLY A 143 1.48 -5.33 -3.49
N CYS A 144 2.28 -5.33 -2.43
CA CYS A 144 3.16 -4.21 -2.13
C CYS A 144 4.56 -4.71 -1.79
N ILE A 145 5.56 -4.39 -2.61
CA ILE A 145 6.97 -4.73 -2.36
C ILE A 145 7.57 -3.76 -1.34
N ILE A 146 8.38 -4.28 -0.44
CA ILE A 146 9.24 -3.48 0.43
C ILE A 146 10.67 -3.56 -0.12
N SER A 147 11.29 -2.40 -0.37
CA SER A 147 12.66 -2.32 -0.90
C SER A 147 13.66 -3.04 0.01
N ASN A 148 14.70 -3.64 -0.56
CA ASN A 148 15.76 -4.31 0.20
C ASN A 148 16.41 -3.34 1.21
N GLN A 149 16.59 -2.07 0.84
CA GLN A 149 17.12 -1.04 1.73
C GLN A 149 16.24 -0.84 2.98
N CYS A 150 14.91 -0.83 2.83
CA CYS A 150 14.00 -0.78 3.99
C CYS A 150 14.13 -2.03 4.86
N ILE A 151 14.27 -3.21 4.25
CA ILE A 151 14.44 -4.48 4.99
C ILE A 151 15.76 -4.51 5.75
N GLU A 152 16.85 -4.01 5.16
CA GLU A 152 18.16 -3.89 5.81
C GLU A 152 18.06 -3.00 7.04
N ILE A 153 17.44 -1.82 6.92
CA ILE A 153 17.24 -0.90 8.05
C ILE A 153 16.35 -1.52 9.14
N LEU A 154 15.26 -2.21 8.76
CA LEU A 154 14.43 -2.91 9.73
C LEU A 154 15.22 -3.98 10.49
N LYS A 155 16.12 -4.71 9.83
CA LYS A 155 16.95 -5.75 10.46
C LYS A 155 17.98 -5.20 11.45
N GLU A 156 18.33 -3.92 11.37
CA GLU A 156 19.17 -3.27 12.39
C GLU A 156 18.44 -3.15 13.74
N ASP A 157 17.11 -3.12 13.73
CA ASP A 157 16.25 -3.17 14.91
C ASP A 157 15.43 -4.46 14.94
N ILE A 158 16.03 -5.49 15.55
CA ILE A 158 15.51 -6.86 15.51
C ILE A 158 14.13 -7.00 16.15
N GLU A 159 13.76 -6.13 17.09
CA GLU A 159 12.46 -6.17 17.76
C GLU A 159 11.33 -5.86 16.78
N TRP A 160 11.41 -4.74 16.07
CA TRP A 160 10.39 -4.34 15.10
C TRP A 160 10.39 -5.24 13.86
N PHE A 161 11.55 -5.71 13.42
CA PHE A 161 11.61 -6.68 12.32
C PHE A 161 10.93 -8.01 12.71
N ASN A 162 11.24 -8.56 13.90
CA ASN A 162 10.59 -9.78 14.37
C ASN A 162 9.09 -9.58 14.55
N ALA A 163 8.63 -8.43 15.07
CA ALA A 163 7.21 -8.14 15.15
C ALA A 163 6.51 -8.24 13.78
N LEU A 164 7.10 -7.67 12.71
CA LEU A 164 6.54 -7.78 11.35
C LEU A 164 6.46 -9.23 10.85
N ILE A 165 7.43 -10.07 11.20
CA ILE A 165 7.51 -11.48 10.78
C ILE A 165 6.57 -12.37 11.61
N ASP A 166 6.60 -12.24 12.94
CA ASP A 166 5.85 -13.06 13.89
C ASP A 166 4.33 -12.85 13.74
N PHE A 167 3.91 -11.58 13.56
CA PHE A 167 2.53 -11.25 13.22
C PHE A 167 2.20 -11.46 11.74
N LYS A 168 3.17 -11.91 10.94
CA LYS A 168 3.06 -12.16 9.49
C LYS A 168 2.47 -10.95 8.76
N PHE A 169 2.91 -9.74 9.11
CA PHE A 169 2.58 -8.52 8.39
C PHE A 169 3.37 -8.40 7.10
N ILE A 170 4.57 -8.97 7.06
CA ILE A 170 5.38 -9.11 5.85
C ILE A 170 5.75 -10.58 5.61
N VAL A 171 6.05 -10.93 4.37
CA VAL A 171 6.51 -12.27 3.98
C VAL A 171 7.41 -12.19 2.76
N GLU A 172 8.33 -13.13 2.60
CA GLU A 172 9.04 -13.29 1.32
C GLU A 172 8.11 -13.91 0.28
N TYR A 173 8.10 -13.35 -0.93
CA TYR A 173 7.29 -13.86 -2.03
C TYR A 173 8.02 -13.73 -3.37
N GLU A 174 7.74 -14.69 -4.25
CA GLU A 174 8.14 -14.67 -5.65
C GLU A 174 7.23 -13.73 -6.43
N VAL A 175 7.65 -12.48 -6.59
CA VAL A 175 6.82 -11.42 -7.16
C VAL A 175 6.86 -11.47 -8.68
N PRO A 176 5.71 -11.68 -9.35
CA PRO A 176 5.65 -11.64 -10.81
C PRO A 176 5.79 -10.20 -11.33
N LYS A 177 6.74 -10.00 -12.24
CA LYS A 177 7.05 -8.71 -12.86
C LYS A 177 6.41 -8.59 -14.24
N LYS A 178 6.16 -7.36 -14.68
CA LYS A 178 5.63 -7.07 -16.03
C LYS A 178 6.57 -7.52 -17.16
N SER A 179 7.88 -7.62 -16.89
CA SER A 179 8.90 -8.15 -17.80
C SER A 179 8.77 -9.66 -18.06
N GLY A 180 7.93 -10.37 -17.27
CA GLY A 180 7.84 -11.83 -17.27
C GLY A 180 8.84 -12.51 -16.34
N THR A 181 9.71 -11.76 -15.66
CA THR A 181 10.60 -12.30 -14.62
C THR A 181 9.86 -12.43 -13.29
N VAL A 182 10.46 -13.20 -12.38
CA VAL A 182 9.98 -13.40 -11.01
C VAL A 182 11.14 -13.11 -10.08
N ASP A 183 10.96 -12.17 -9.16
CA ASP A 183 11.99 -11.81 -8.18
C ASP A 183 11.50 -12.09 -6.77
N LYS A 184 12.38 -12.64 -5.93
CA LYS A 184 12.08 -12.85 -4.52
C LYS A 184 12.23 -11.54 -3.76
N ASN A 185 11.14 -11.04 -3.17
CA ASN A 185 11.13 -9.81 -2.39
C ASN A 185 10.32 -9.99 -1.10
N PHE A 186 10.60 -9.17 -0.07
CA PHE A 186 9.64 -9.00 1.02
C PHE A 186 8.44 -8.17 0.53
N VAL A 187 7.25 -8.63 0.88
CA VAL A 187 5.98 -8.02 0.50
C VAL A 187 5.04 -7.92 1.69
N ILE A 188 4.08 -7.00 1.64
CA ILE A 188 3.02 -6.91 2.63
C ILE A 188 2.08 -8.10 2.53
N ASN A 189 1.90 -8.82 3.63
CA ASN A 189 0.94 -9.92 3.75
C ASN A 189 -0.42 -9.40 4.24
N TRP A 190 -1.15 -8.79 3.31
CA TRP A 190 -2.54 -8.36 3.54
C TRP A 190 -3.52 -9.54 3.69
N CYS A 191 -3.14 -10.76 3.27
CA CYS A 191 -4.00 -11.95 3.33
C CYS A 191 -4.23 -12.47 4.76
N ASN A 192 -3.32 -12.12 5.69
CA ASN A 192 -3.39 -12.51 7.10
C ASN A 192 -4.29 -11.57 7.95
N ALA A 193 -5.06 -10.68 7.32
CA ALA A 193 -5.96 -9.79 8.04
C ALA A 193 -7.22 -10.51 8.55
N ASP A 194 -7.61 -10.25 9.79
CA ASP A 194 -8.78 -10.87 10.43
C ASP A 194 -10.08 -10.58 9.67
N GLU A 195 -10.18 -9.40 9.08
CA GLU A 195 -11.29 -8.97 8.23
C GLU A 195 -11.43 -9.83 6.98
N LEU A 196 -10.37 -10.53 6.58
CA LEU A 196 -10.33 -11.43 5.44
C LEU A 196 -10.41 -12.90 5.87
N LYS A 197 -10.58 -13.25 7.15
CA LYS A 197 -10.60 -14.66 7.60
C LYS A 197 -11.58 -15.55 6.82
N ASN A 198 -12.75 -15.02 6.47
CA ASN A 198 -13.79 -15.72 5.71
C ASN A 198 -13.72 -15.49 4.18
N TYR A 199 -12.78 -14.68 3.70
CA TYR A 199 -12.60 -14.47 2.25
C TYR A 199 -12.15 -15.76 1.57
N HIS A 200 -12.60 -15.99 0.36
CA HIS A 200 -12.18 -17.13 -0.47
C HIS A 200 -12.03 -16.67 -1.92
N LYS A 201 -11.61 -17.57 -2.82
CA LYS A 201 -11.38 -17.23 -4.23
C LYS A 201 -12.54 -16.48 -4.90
N GLY A 202 -13.79 -16.86 -4.58
CA GLY A 202 -15.02 -16.19 -5.05
C GLY A 202 -15.05 -14.72 -4.63
N HIS A 203 -15.03 -14.44 -3.32
CA HIS A 203 -14.91 -13.08 -2.78
C HIS A 203 -13.81 -12.26 -3.44
N LEU A 204 -12.60 -12.81 -3.60
CA LEU A 204 -11.49 -12.10 -4.25
C LEU A 204 -11.83 -11.75 -5.71
N ARG A 205 -12.43 -12.69 -6.45
CA ARG A 205 -12.88 -12.46 -7.82
C ARG A 205 -13.94 -11.35 -7.88
N ASP A 206 -14.91 -11.39 -6.98
CA ASP A 206 -15.98 -10.40 -6.92
C ASP A 206 -15.39 -9.00 -6.67
N ARG A 207 -14.43 -8.87 -5.73
CA ARG A 207 -13.75 -7.59 -5.47
C ARG A 207 -12.97 -7.06 -6.68
N PHE A 208 -12.40 -7.94 -7.51
CA PHE A 208 -11.74 -7.52 -8.75
C PHE A 208 -12.74 -7.12 -9.83
N GLN A 209 -13.99 -7.60 -9.77
CA GLN A 209 -15.06 -7.31 -10.73
C GLN A 209 -15.98 -6.16 -10.32
N ASP A 210 -15.97 -5.77 -9.05
CA ASP A 210 -16.70 -4.63 -8.51
C ASP A 210 -16.46 -3.35 -9.33
N HIS A 211 -17.43 -2.43 -9.26
CA HIS A 211 -17.39 -1.13 -9.95
C HIS A 211 -17.18 -1.25 -11.47
N GLY A 212 -17.79 -2.27 -12.09
CA GLY A 212 -17.78 -2.41 -13.55
C GLY A 212 -16.42 -2.77 -14.14
N LYS A 213 -15.58 -3.51 -13.40
CA LYS A 213 -14.24 -3.94 -13.83
C LYS A 213 -14.20 -5.41 -14.30
N PRO A 214 -14.69 -5.76 -15.50
CA PRO A 214 -14.68 -7.16 -15.92
C PRO A 214 -13.25 -7.70 -16.06
N ILE A 215 -13.02 -8.92 -15.58
CA ILE A 215 -11.78 -9.68 -15.81
C ILE A 215 -11.86 -10.36 -17.18
N ASN A 216 -12.01 -9.56 -18.25
CA ASN A 216 -12.26 -10.07 -19.60
C ASN A 216 -11.04 -10.00 -20.53
N ASN A 217 -10.12 -9.05 -20.31
CA ASN A 217 -8.88 -8.92 -21.06
C ASN A 217 -7.70 -9.63 -20.37
N TRP A 218 -6.63 -9.88 -21.14
CA TRP A 218 -5.44 -10.57 -20.67
C TRP A 218 -4.77 -9.87 -19.48
N ALA A 219 -4.59 -8.55 -19.52
CA ALA A 219 -3.92 -7.80 -18.47
C ALA A 219 -4.66 -7.89 -17.12
N ALA A 220 -5.99 -7.84 -17.14
CA ALA A 220 -6.81 -8.00 -15.94
C ALA A 220 -6.76 -9.43 -15.39
N ARG A 221 -6.82 -10.45 -16.27
CA ARG A 221 -6.70 -11.86 -15.89
C ARG A 221 -5.37 -12.16 -15.21
N VAL A 222 -4.26 -11.76 -15.81
CA VAL A 222 -2.92 -12.00 -15.25
C VAL A 222 -2.77 -11.37 -13.87
N LYS A 223 -3.20 -10.11 -13.70
CA LYS A 223 -3.18 -9.45 -12.38
C LYS A 223 -4.01 -10.21 -11.36
N TYR A 224 -5.22 -10.66 -11.72
CA TYR A 224 -6.08 -11.44 -10.85
C TYR A 224 -5.46 -12.79 -10.48
N ASP A 225 -4.96 -13.55 -11.46
CA ASP A 225 -4.42 -14.89 -11.27
C ASP A 225 -3.15 -14.87 -10.40
N ASN A 226 -2.27 -13.88 -10.63
CA ASN A 226 -1.10 -13.65 -9.79
C ASN A 226 -1.50 -13.27 -8.36
N THR A 227 -2.50 -12.41 -8.20
CA THR A 227 -3.04 -12.05 -6.87
C THR A 227 -3.66 -13.24 -6.16
N LEU A 228 -4.41 -14.07 -6.88
CA LEU A 228 -5.04 -15.27 -6.35
C LEU A 228 -3.98 -16.29 -5.91
N SER A 229 -2.86 -16.39 -6.63
CA SER A 229 -1.73 -17.25 -6.28
C SER A 229 -1.12 -16.83 -4.94
N PHE A 230 -0.85 -15.53 -4.75
CA PHE A 230 -0.42 -15.01 -3.46
C PHE A 230 -1.43 -15.28 -2.34
N PHE A 231 -2.72 -15.00 -2.60
CA PHE A 231 -3.79 -15.19 -1.63
C PHE A 231 -3.89 -16.65 -1.18
N LYS A 232 -3.79 -17.62 -2.10
CA LYS A 232 -3.81 -19.05 -1.75
C LYS A 232 -2.59 -19.47 -0.92
N ALA A 233 -1.42 -18.91 -1.22
CA ALA A 233 -0.17 -19.27 -0.55
C ALA A 233 -0.11 -18.73 0.90
N HIS A 234 -0.67 -17.54 1.15
CA HIS A 234 -0.46 -16.81 2.42
C HIS A 234 -1.69 -16.62 3.28
N LYS A 235 -2.88 -17.02 2.80
CA LYS A 235 -4.07 -17.03 3.64
C LYS A 235 -3.90 -18.07 4.76
N PRO A 236 -4.22 -17.72 6.02
CA PRO A 236 -4.27 -18.70 7.10
C PRO A 236 -5.20 -19.85 6.71
N LYS A 237 -4.67 -21.08 6.73
CA LYS A 237 -5.52 -22.27 6.66
C LYS A 237 -6.36 -22.29 7.94
N LYS A 238 -7.67 -22.51 7.83
CA LYS A 238 -8.47 -22.84 9.01
C LYS A 238 -7.83 -24.09 9.62
N ASN A 239 -7.28 -23.98 10.81
CA ASN A 239 -7.11 -25.16 11.66
C ASN A 239 -8.53 -25.64 11.94
N LEU A 240 -8.86 -26.81 11.38
CA LEU A 240 -10.13 -27.51 11.61
C LEU A 240 -10.20 -27.94 13.08
#